data_AF-A0A151INQ6-F1
#
_entry.id   AF-A0A151INQ6-F1
#
_cell.length_a   1.000
_cell.length_b   1.000
_cell.length_c   1.000
_cell.angle_alpha   90.00
_cell.angle_beta   90.00
_cell.angle_gamma   90.00
#
_symmetry.space_group_name_H-M   'P 1'
#
loop_
_entity.id
_entity.type
_entity.pdbx_description
1 polymer ?
#
loop_
_entity_poly.entity_id
_entity_poly.type
_entity_poly.pdbx_seq_one_letter_code
_entity_poly.pdbx_strand_id
1 'polypeptide(L)' 'MSTPIAKPQLRGLLMVQIKKSLIGMMVVSISAGLAYKILVADKRKQRYIEFYKTYDAEKQLKIMNEAGLMQSYIPQKK' A
#
# COMPACT_ATOMS: atom_id res chain seq x y z
N MET A 1 -19.90 -43.68 32.61
CA MET A 1 -20.79 -42.60 33.09
C MET A 1 -20.73 -41.45 32.10
N SER A 2 -21.73 -41.29 31.23
CA SER A 2 -21.77 -40.16 30.27
C SER A 2 -22.15 -38.89 31.00
N THR A 3 -21.34 -37.84 30.89
CA THR A 3 -21.67 -36.51 31.43
C THR A 3 -22.82 -35.89 30.63
N PRO A 4 -23.84 -35.30 31.30
CA PRO A 4 -24.96 -34.67 30.62
C PRO A 4 -24.50 -33.40 29.90
N ILE A 5 -24.93 -33.23 28.65
CA ILE A 5 -24.66 -32.03 27.84
C ILE A 5 -25.41 -30.83 28.42
N ALA A 6 -24.68 -29.72 28.62
CA ALA A 6 -25.26 -28.46 29.04
C ALA A 6 -26.17 -27.86 27.95
N LYS A 7 -27.25 -27.19 28.38
CA LYS A 7 -28.26 -26.67 27.46
C LYS A 7 -27.67 -25.55 26.57
N PRO A 8 -27.72 -25.67 25.23
CA PRO A 8 -27.17 -24.64 24.34
C PRO A 8 -28.07 -23.40 24.31
N GLN A 9 -27.52 -22.29 23.79
CA GLN A 9 -28.30 -21.07 23.55
C GLN A 9 -29.26 -21.30 22.36
N LEU A 10 -30.56 -21.13 22.59
CA LEU A 10 -31.61 -21.38 21.56
C LEU A 10 -32.28 -20.08 21.04
N ARG A 11 -31.94 -18.92 21.60
CA ARG A 11 -32.53 -17.62 21.23
C ARG A 11 -31.45 -16.57 20.97
N GLY A 12 -31.73 -15.63 20.08
CA GLY A 12 -30.82 -14.51 19.77
C GLY A 12 -29.56 -14.90 19.00
N LEU A 13 -29.52 -16.10 18.41
CA LEU A 13 -28.37 -16.61 17.65
C LEU A 13 -27.95 -15.64 16.53
N LEU A 14 -28.92 -15.09 15.81
CA LEU A 14 -28.68 -14.12 14.74
C LEU A 14 -28.00 -12.84 15.27
N MET A 15 -28.46 -12.31 16.40
CA MET A 15 -27.87 -11.09 16.99
C MET A 15 -26.42 -11.34 17.42
N VAL A 16 -26.14 -12.50 18.01
CA VAL A 16 -24.77 -12.89 18.40
C VAL A 16 -23.87 -13.01 17.16
N GLN A 17 -24.37 -13.63 16.09
CA GLN A 17 -23.63 -13.77 14.84
C GLN A 17 -23.33 -12.41 14.20
N ILE A 18 -24.33 -11.52 14.10
CA ILE A 18 -24.16 -10.18 13.52
C ILE A 18 -23.11 -9.38 14.31
N LYS A 19 -23.17 -9.41 15.66
CA LYS A 19 -22.19 -8.71 16.50
C LYS A 19 -20.77 -9.21 16.25
N LYS A 20 -20.58 -10.53 16.19
CA LYS A 20 -19.27 -11.14 15.90
C LYS A 20 -18.75 -10.75 14.51
N SER A 21 -19.60 -10.84 13.50
CA SER A 21 -19.25 -10.45 12.13
C SER A 21 -18.92 -8.97 12.02
N LEU A 22 -19.67 -8.09 12.70
CA LEU A 22 -19.42 -6.65 12.67
C LEU A 22 -18.05 -6.29 13.23
N ILE A 23 -17.67 -6.88 14.37
CA ILE A 23 -16.34 -6.70 14.97
C ILE A 23 -15.27 -7.20 14.00
N GLY A 24 -15.46 -8.39 13.43
CA GLY A 24 -14.52 -8.96 12.46
C GLY A 24 -14.34 -8.08 11.22
N MET A 25 -15.43 -7.59 10.63
CA MET A 25 -15.38 -6.71 9.46
C MET A 25 -14.66 -5.40 9.75
N MET A 26 -14.88 -4.81 10.93
CA MET A 26 -14.21 -3.56 11.30
C MET A 26 -12.70 -3.73 11.48
N VAL A 27 -12.26 -4.83 12.09
CA VAL A 27 -10.82 -5.12 12.22
C VAL A 27 -10.18 -5.37 10.85
N VAL A 28 -10.84 -6.12 9.97
CA VAL A 28 -10.32 -6.42 8.63
C VAL A 28 -10.25 -5.15 7.78
N SER A 29 -11.26 -4.28 7.80
CA SER A 29 -11.25 -3.06 6.99
C SER A 29 -10.17 -2.08 7.43
N ILE A 30 -10.00 -1.87 8.74
CA ILE A 30 -8.96 -0.98 9.28
C ILE A 30 -7.58 -1.53 8.97
N SER A 31 -7.35 -2.82 9.19
CA SER A 31 -6.04 -3.44 8.92
C SER A 31 -5.68 -3.38 7.44
N ALA A 32 -6.63 -3.64 6.53
CA ALA A 32 -6.42 -3.50 5.09
C ALA A 32 -6.07 -2.06 4.69
N GLY A 33 -6.79 -1.07 5.24
CA GLY A 33 -6.52 0.35 4.98
C GLY A 33 -5.11 0.78 5.44
N LEU A 34 -4.72 0.37 6.64
CA LEU A 34 -3.38 0.64 7.18
C LEU A 34 -2.29 -0.08 6.38
N ALA A 35 -2.50 -1.34 6.01
CA ALA A 35 -1.57 -2.11 5.20
C ALA A 35 -1.32 -1.41 3.85
N TYR A 36 -2.37 -0.95 3.17
CA TYR A 36 -2.23 -0.25 1.90
C TYR A 36 -1.50 1.10 2.05
N LYS A 37 -1.81 1.86 3.10
CA LYS A 37 -1.13 3.13 3.39
C LYS A 37 0.38 2.90 3.56
N ILE A 38 0.77 1.98 4.44
CA ILE A 38 2.18 1.76 4.78
C ILE A 38 2.93 1.12 3.61
N LEU A 39 2.38 0.04 3.04
CA LEU A 39 3.10 -0.76 2.05
C LEU A 39 3.13 -0.10 0.67
N VAL A 40 2.14 0.72 0.33
CA VAL A 40 1.98 1.25 -1.03
C VAL A 40 2.08 2.77 -1.06
N ALA A 41 1.31 3.49 -0.25
CA ALA A 41 1.29 4.96 -0.31
C ALA A 41 2.60 5.55 0.23
N ASP A 42 3.03 5.13 1.41
CA ASP A 42 4.21 5.68 2.07
C ASP A 42 5.49 5.24 1.37
N LYS A 43 5.60 3.98 0.95
CA LYS A 43 6.73 3.52 0.11
C LYS A 43 6.85 4.28 -1.21
N ARG A 44 5.73 4.62 -1.87
CA ARG A 44 5.77 5.45 -3.09
C ARG A 44 6.31 6.84 -2.77
N LYS A 45 5.76 7.50 -1.74
CA LYS A 45 6.22 8.83 -1.32
C LYS A 45 7.71 8.84 -0.98
N GLN A 46 8.18 7.86 -0.21
CA GLN A 46 9.60 7.72 0.14
C GLN A 46 10.48 7.57 -1.11
N ARG A 47 10.09 6.73 -2.08
CA ARG A 47 10.84 6.57 -3.33
C ARG A 47 10.99 7.89 -4.11
N TYR A 48 9.94 8.70 -4.18
CA TYR A 48 10.02 10.02 -4.81
C TYR A 48 10.96 10.95 -4.05
N ILE A 49 10.88 10.97 -2.72
CA ILE A 49 11.76 11.79 -1.88
C ILE A 49 13.22 11.36 -2.05
N GLU A 50 13.50 10.06 -2.01
CA GLU A 50 14.83 9.49 -2.21
C GLU A 50 15.41 9.84 -3.57
N PHE A 51 14.59 9.75 -4.63
CA PHE A 51 15.00 10.14 -5.98
C PHE A 51 15.43 11.61 -6.02
N TYR A 52 14.58 12.52 -5.55
CA TYR A 52 14.88 13.96 -5.59
C TYR A 52 15.99 14.40 -4.63
N LYS A 53 16.26 13.62 -3.56
CA LYS A 53 17.33 13.94 -2.61
C LYS A 53 18.72 13.96 -3.25
N THR A 54 18.95 13.11 -4.24
CA THR A 54 20.25 12.99 -4.93
C THR A 54 20.14 13.33 -6.41
N TYR A 55 19.02 13.92 -6.85
CA TYR A 55 18.79 14.21 -8.26
C TYR A 55 19.53 15.47 -8.68
N ASP A 56 20.40 15.32 -9.69
CA ASP A 56 21.07 16.43 -10.37
C ASP A 56 20.51 16.54 -11.79
N ALA A 57 19.79 17.64 -12.03
CA ALA A 57 19.11 17.89 -13.29
C ALA A 57 20.09 18.09 -14.46
N GLU A 58 21.20 18.77 -14.24
CA GLU A 58 22.17 19.08 -15.29
C GLU A 58 22.90 17.82 -15.75
N LYS A 59 23.26 16.96 -14.80
CA LYS A 59 23.88 15.66 -15.09
C LYS A 59 22.95 14.76 -15.91
N GLN A 60 21.68 14.69 -15.53
CA GLN A 60 20.70 13.87 -16.24
C GLN A 60 20.40 14.43 -17.64
N LEU A 61 20.33 15.75 -17.78
CA LEU A 61 20.18 16.43 -19.06
C LEU A 61 21.38 16.11 -19.97
N LYS A 62 22.61 16.18 -19.44
CA LYS A 62 23.82 15.84 -20.20
C LYS A 62 23.78 14.40 -20.72
N ILE A 63 23.37 13.45 -19.89
CA ILE A 63 23.19 12.04 -20.31
C ILE A 63 22.16 11.93 -21.45
N MET A 64 21.03 12.63 -21.35
CA MET A 64 19.98 12.62 -22.38
C MET A 64 20.43 13.27 -23.70
N ASN A 65 21.20 14.34 -23.60
CA ASN A 65 21.80 15.05 -24.73
C ASN A 65 22.84 14.18 -25.45
N GLU A 66 23.73 13.53 -24.70
CA GLU A 66 24.72 12.59 -25.24
C GLU A 66 24.05 11.35 -25.87
N ALA A 67 22.94 10.90 -25.32
CA ALA A 67 22.11 9.84 -25.90
C ALA A 67 21.31 10.28 -27.14
N GLY A 68 21.36 11.57 -27.53
CA GLY A 68 20.66 12.10 -28.70
C GLY A 68 19.13 12.14 -28.54
N LEU A 69 18.61 12.10 -27.32
CA LEU A 69 17.17 12.11 -27.05
C LEU A 69 16.53 13.50 -27.18
N MET A 70 17.35 14.55 -27.06
CA MET A 70 16.89 15.93 -27.07
C MET A 70 16.99 16.54 -28.47
N GLN A 71 15.85 16.87 -29.08
CA GLN A 71 15.79 17.52 -30.40
C GLN A 71 16.37 18.94 -30.40
N SER A 72 16.28 19.63 -29.26
CA SER A 72 16.83 20.99 -29.08
C SER A 72 18.35 21.01 -28.93
N TYR A 73 18.96 19.86 -28.64
CA TYR A 73 20.40 19.73 -28.48
C TYR A 73 20.98 19.00 -29.69
N ILE A 74 21.70 19.75 -30.53
CA ILE A 74 22.46 19.15 -31.63
C ILE A 74 23.76 18.63 -31.02
N PRO A 75 23.99 17.30 -30.99
CA PRO A 75 25.24 16.76 -30.47
C PRO A 75 26.41 17.33 -31.28
N GLN A 76 27.39 17.90 -30.58
CA GLN A 76 28.58 18.44 -31.23
C GLN A 76 29.27 17.28 -31.97
N LYS A 77 29.29 17.37 -33.30
CA LYS A 77 29.88 16.36 -34.19
C LYS A 77 31.35 16.21 -33.79
N LYS A 78 31.72 15.05 -33.25
CA LYS A 78 33.10 14.72 -32.90
C LYS A 78 33.90 14.37 -34.15
#